data_AF-A0A514LDU2-F1
#
_entry.id   AF-A0A514LDU2-F1
#
_cell.length_a   1.000
_cell.length_b   1.000
_cell.length_c   1.000
_cell.angle_alpha   90.00
_cell.angle_beta   90.00
_cell.angle_gamma   90.00
#
_symmetry.space_group_name_H-M   'P 1'
#
loop_
_entity.id
_entity.type
_entity.pdbx_description
1 polymer ?
#
loop_
_entity_poly.entity_id
_entity_poly.type
_entity_poly.pdbx_seq_one_letter_code
_entity_poly.pdbx_strand_id
1 'polypeptide(L)'
;MLAARKQRLQTFARWRRQMNVHERIRENEQLAILEREMPRFINMTMPVFLLRPEMERKLHQFLQTADQQRISSKQFFKKSGHDQGRFYQNELLVFIKYLRRQGFDLNGHEALFAHVLLNHLAISNLQRMQKRYGGLALRGDSLTDVFDRYLHLVDEKDYTSVGHLEYLRQTLVSKRIVPVTMSQNKLKRQLKQYEKNHEDLQIYKFEKRLQKNTN
;
A
#
# COMPACT_ATOMS: atom_id res chain seq x y z
N MET A 1 -8.37 10.38 11.67
CA MET A 1 -7.22 9.75 10.97
C MET A 1 -6.06 10.71 10.67
N LEU A 2 -6.28 11.99 10.35
CA LEU A 2 -5.22 13.01 10.26
C LEU A 2 -4.52 13.26 11.61
N ALA A 3 -5.25 13.20 12.72
CA ALA A 3 -4.68 13.29 14.07
C ALA A 3 -3.60 12.24 14.29
N ALA A 4 -3.85 10.97 13.92
CA ALA A 4 -2.87 9.89 14.05
C ALA A 4 -1.66 10.02 13.11
N ARG A 5 -1.79 10.62 11.92
CA ARG A 5 -0.66 10.81 10.97
C ARG A 5 0.18 12.06 11.31
N LYS A 6 -0.47 13.16 11.72
CA LYS A 6 0.20 14.35 12.27
C LYS A 6 0.86 14.05 13.61
N GLN A 7 0.19 13.31 14.51
CA GLN A 7 0.81 12.81 15.74
C GLN A 7 2.03 11.97 15.41
N ARG A 8 1.95 11.01 14.47
CA ARG A 8 3.11 10.19 14.06
C ARG A 8 4.31 11.00 13.55
N LEU A 9 4.08 11.98 12.67
CA LEU A 9 5.15 12.88 12.20
C LEU A 9 5.70 13.77 13.33
N GLN A 10 4.85 14.22 14.25
CA GLN A 10 5.26 15.04 15.40
C GLN A 10 5.97 14.22 16.49
N THR A 11 5.57 12.97 16.75
CA THR A 11 6.28 12.08 17.67
C THR A 11 7.62 11.67 17.07
N PHE A 12 7.69 11.31 15.78
CA PHE A 12 8.99 11.07 15.12
C PHE A 12 9.89 12.30 15.16
N ALA A 13 9.36 13.48 14.82
CA ALA A 13 10.15 14.71 14.83
C ALA A 13 10.58 15.13 16.25
N ARG A 14 9.78 14.87 17.30
CA ARG A 14 10.14 15.15 18.70
C ARG A 14 11.14 14.14 19.26
N TRP A 15 10.95 12.86 18.98
CA TRP A 15 11.86 11.79 19.41
C TRP A 15 13.24 11.98 18.78
N ARG A 16 13.29 12.23 17.46
CA ARG A 16 14.54 12.52 16.73
C ARG A 16 15.28 13.76 17.25
N ARG A 17 14.57 14.75 17.82
CA ARG A 17 15.18 15.93 18.45
C ARG A 17 15.82 15.63 19.80
N GLN A 18 15.32 14.64 20.54
CA GLN A 18 15.78 14.28 21.89
C GLN A 18 16.89 13.22 21.90
N MET A 19 17.15 12.56 20.76
CA MET A 19 18.21 11.56 20.66
C MET A 19 19.60 12.17 20.67
N ASN A 20 20.50 11.56 21.45
CA ASN A 20 21.91 11.88 21.44
C ASN A 20 22.54 11.50 20.08
N VAL A 21 23.64 12.15 19.72
CA VAL A 21 24.30 11.99 18.40
C VAL A 21 24.59 10.52 18.08
N HIS A 22 25.00 9.72 19.08
CA HIS A 22 25.28 8.30 18.91
C HIS A 22 24.03 7.45 18.61
N GLU A 23 22.88 7.78 19.20
CA GLU A 23 21.62 7.09 18.93
C GLU A 23 21.10 7.41 17.53
N ARG A 24 21.28 8.67 17.07
CA ARG A 24 20.94 9.07 15.70
C ARG A 24 21.80 8.36 14.65
N ILE A 25 23.08 8.14 14.93
CA ILE A 25 23.97 7.40 14.02
C ILE A 25 23.48 5.96 13.88
N ARG A 26 23.21 5.27 14.99
CA ARG A 26 22.66 3.91 14.97
C ARG A 26 21.33 3.82 14.25
N GLU A 27 20.40 4.74 14.50
CA GLU A 27 19.11 4.76 13.80
C GLU A 27 19.27 4.98 12.29
N ASN A 28 20.19 5.86 11.87
CA ASN A 28 20.48 6.08 10.46
C ASN A 28 21.10 4.85 9.79
N GLU A 29 21.95 4.09 10.50
CA GLU A 29 22.49 2.81 10.01
C GLU A 29 21.39 1.77 9.82
N GLN A 30 20.49 1.63 10.81
CA GLN A 30 19.32 0.75 10.73
C GLN A 30 18.41 1.14 9.55
N LEU A 31 18.14 2.44 9.40
CA LEU A 31 17.36 2.96 8.29
C LEU A 31 18.03 2.71 6.94
N ALA A 32 19.36 2.89 6.83
CA ALA A 32 20.09 2.66 5.59
C ALA A 32 19.99 1.20 5.11
N ILE A 33 20.06 0.23 6.04
CA ILE A 33 19.85 -1.18 5.71
C ILE A 33 18.44 -1.40 5.17
N LEU A 34 17.42 -0.85 5.84
CA LEU A 34 16.04 -0.99 5.38
C LEU A 34 15.82 -0.35 4.02
N GLU A 35 16.26 0.89 3.82
CA GLU A 35 16.12 1.62 2.55
C GLU A 35 16.81 0.89 1.38
N ARG A 36 17.91 0.17 1.65
CA ARG A 36 18.62 -0.62 0.63
C ARG A 36 17.89 -1.91 0.26
N GLU A 37 17.40 -2.66 1.24
CA GLU A 37 16.85 -4.01 1.01
C GLU A 37 15.33 -4.03 0.79
N MET A 38 14.59 -3.08 1.35
CA MET A 38 13.12 -3.04 1.27
C MET A 38 12.59 -2.98 -0.18
N PRO A 39 13.15 -2.15 -1.09
CA PRO A 39 12.69 -2.10 -2.47
C PRO A 39 12.86 -3.44 -3.19
N ARG A 40 13.95 -4.17 -2.91
CA ARG A 40 14.22 -5.49 -3.50
C ARG A 40 13.20 -6.52 -3.05
N PHE A 41 12.93 -6.56 -1.74
CA PHE A 41 11.93 -7.45 -1.15
C PHE A 41 10.52 -7.17 -1.69
N ILE A 42 10.14 -5.90 -1.81
CA ILE A 42 8.84 -5.50 -2.37
C ILE A 42 8.74 -5.87 -3.84
N ASN A 43 9.77 -5.65 -4.65
CA ASN A 43 9.74 -6.01 -6.06
C ASN A 43 9.56 -7.52 -6.27
N MET A 44 10.13 -8.33 -5.37
CA MET A 44 10.00 -9.79 -5.40
C MET A 44 8.59 -10.26 -4.99
N THR A 45 8.02 -9.69 -3.93
CA THR A 45 6.81 -10.24 -3.30
C THR A 45 5.52 -9.49 -3.65
N MET A 46 5.63 -8.21 -4.02
CA MET A 46 4.53 -7.28 -4.33
C MET A 46 3.26 -7.46 -3.46
N PRO A 47 3.36 -7.31 -2.13
CA PRO A 47 2.26 -7.61 -1.20
C PRO A 47 1.21 -6.50 -1.16
N VAL A 48 0.60 -6.18 -2.31
CA VAL A 48 -0.35 -5.05 -2.48
C VAL A 48 -1.54 -5.10 -1.51
N PHE A 49 -1.87 -6.27 -0.98
CA PHE A 49 -2.91 -6.41 0.05
C PHE A 49 -2.61 -5.62 1.33
N LEU A 50 -1.32 -5.33 1.63
CA LEU A 50 -0.89 -4.52 2.76
C LEU A 50 -1.27 -3.04 2.62
N LEU A 51 -1.60 -2.57 1.41
CA LEU A 51 -2.06 -1.20 1.16
C LEU A 51 -3.48 -0.96 1.71
N ARG A 52 -4.14 -1.97 2.26
CA ARG A 52 -5.43 -1.83 2.94
C ARG A 52 -5.22 -1.27 4.36
N PRO A 53 -6.01 -0.28 4.81
CA PRO A 53 -5.87 0.31 6.14
C PRO A 53 -5.91 -0.70 7.29
N GLU A 54 -6.72 -1.76 7.18
CA GLU A 54 -6.83 -2.80 8.20
C GLU A 54 -5.58 -3.68 8.32
N MET A 55 -4.75 -3.74 7.27
CA MET A 55 -3.56 -4.59 7.25
C MET A 55 -2.37 -3.95 7.96
N GLU A 56 -2.32 -2.61 8.03
CA GLU A 56 -1.29 -1.89 8.79
C GLU A 56 -1.29 -2.33 10.27
N ARG A 57 -2.46 -2.41 10.90
CA ARG A 57 -2.57 -2.88 12.30
C ARG A 57 -2.12 -4.32 12.46
N LYS A 58 -2.51 -5.19 11.52
CA LYS A 58 -2.11 -6.61 11.54
C LYS A 58 -0.61 -6.79 11.35
N LEU A 59 0.01 -5.97 10.50
CA LEU A 59 1.45 -5.96 10.31
C LEU A 59 2.17 -5.59 11.60
N HIS A 60 1.74 -4.50 12.27
CA HIS A 60 2.35 -4.12 13.55
C HIS A 60 2.22 -5.21 14.62
N GLN A 61 1.04 -5.81 14.76
CA GLN A 61 0.83 -6.92 15.69
C GLN A 61 1.70 -8.13 15.35
N PHE A 62 1.84 -8.45 14.06
CA PHE A 62 2.72 -9.52 13.61
C PHE A 62 4.19 -9.23 13.98
N LEU A 63 4.69 -8.03 13.71
CA LEU A 63 6.08 -7.67 13.99
C LEU A 63 6.41 -7.73 15.49
N GLN A 64 5.49 -7.26 16.33
CA GLN A 64 5.63 -7.31 17.79
C GLN A 64 5.64 -8.75 18.36
N THR A 65 4.97 -9.68 17.68
CA THR A 65 4.86 -11.08 18.13
C THR A 65 5.88 -12.00 17.48
N ALA A 66 6.38 -11.65 16.29
CA ALA A 66 7.38 -12.39 15.55
C ALA A 66 8.72 -12.45 16.29
N ASP A 67 9.06 -11.41 17.04
CA ASP A 67 10.29 -11.40 17.82
C ASP A 67 10.21 -12.22 19.11
N GLN A 68 9.04 -12.28 19.75
CA GLN A 68 8.87 -13.01 21.01
C GLN A 68 8.99 -14.54 20.89
N GLN A 69 9.13 -15.11 19.68
CA GLN A 69 9.14 -16.55 19.38
C GLN A 69 7.96 -17.35 19.98
N ARG A 70 6.97 -16.69 20.58
CA ARG A 70 6.01 -17.28 21.52
C ARG A 70 4.63 -17.54 20.93
N ILE A 71 4.36 -17.14 19.69
CA ILE A 71 3.02 -17.32 19.10
C ILE A 71 3.14 -18.08 17.79
N SER A 72 2.53 -19.27 17.76
CA SER A 72 2.29 -20.02 16.54
C SER A 72 1.53 -19.12 15.56
N SER A 73 2.21 -18.73 14.48
CA SER A 73 1.69 -17.89 13.39
C SER A 73 0.38 -18.41 12.76
N LYS A 74 -0.03 -19.66 13.10
CA LYS A 74 -1.33 -20.26 12.75
C LYS A 74 -2.52 -19.56 13.43
N GLN A 75 -2.35 -18.91 14.58
CA GLN A 75 -3.48 -18.27 15.30
C GLN A 75 -3.84 -16.88 14.77
N PHE A 76 -2.88 -16.11 14.24
CA PHE A 76 -3.12 -14.74 13.76
C PHE A 76 -3.95 -14.65 12.47
N PHE A 77 -3.95 -15.71 11.66
CA PHE A 77 -4.37 -15.66 10.26
C PHE A 77 -5.53 -16.60 9.91
N LYS A 78 -6.24 -17.15 10.90
CA LYS A 78 -7.38 -18.09 10.69
C LYS A 78 -8.50 -17.57 9.77
N LYS A 79 -8.58 -16.26 9.50
CA LYS A 79 -9.57 -15.62 8.59
C LYS A 79 -8.95 -14.84 7.42
N SER A 80 -7.63 -14.93 7.20
CA SER A 80 -6.98 -14.24 6.08
C SER A 80 -6.78 -15.17 4.90
N GLY A 81 -6.94 -14.65 3.67
CA GLY A 81 -6.75 -15.43 2.44
C GLY A 81 -5.37 -16.08 2.37
N HIS A 82 -5.29 -17.19 1.62
CA HIS A 82 -4.11 -18.04 1.47
C HIS A 82 -2.81 -17.24 1.22
N ASP A 83 -2.87 -16.21 0.38
CA ASP A 83 -1.72 -15.39 0.02
C ASP A 83 -1.17 -14.53 1.18
N GLN A 84 -2.04 -14.11 2.10
CA GLN A 84 -1.62 -13.34 3.28
C GLN A 84 -0.85 -14.24 4.24
N GLY A 85 -1.39 -15.43 4.55
CA GLY A 85 -0.72 -16.40 5.42
C GLY A 85 0.66 -16.76 4.88
N ARG A 86 0.74 -17.07 3.58
CA ARG A 86 2.02 -17.36 2.90
C ARG A 86 3.00 -16.19 3.01
N PHE A 87 2.56 -14.96 2.73
CA PHE A 87 3.44 -13.80 2.84
C PHE A 87 4.01 -13.62 4.26
N TYR A 88 3.16 -13.64 5.29
CA TYR A 88 3.62 -13.42 6.66
C TYR A 88 4.52 -14.55 7.18
N GLN A 89 4.17 -15.81 6.89
CA GLN A 89 4.88 -16.96 7.45
C GLN A 89 6.14 -17.34 6.67
N ASN A 90 6.12 -17.19 5.34
CA ASN A 90 7.19 -17.70 4.49
C ASN A 90 8.08 -16.57 3.99
N GLU A 91 7.51 -15.47 3.52
CA GLU A 91 8.30 -14.39 2.89
C GLU A 91 8.82 -13.39 3.94
N LEU A 92 7.91 -12.78 4.72
CA LEU A 92 8.24 -11.72 5.65
C LEU A 92 9.11 -12.21 6.80
N LEU A 93 8.81 -13.39 7.35
CA LEU A 93 9.61 -13.97 8.44
C LEU A 93 11.02 -14.32 8.00
N VAL A 94 11.20 -14.84 6.77
CA VAL A 94 12.52 -15.09 6.20
C VAL A 94 13.25 -13.78 5.94
N PHE A 95 12.56 -12.77 5.42
CA PHE A 95 13.15 -11.44 5.19
C PHE A 95 13.62 -10.77 6.50
N ILE A 96 12.86 -10.87 7.59
CA ILE A 96 13.27 -10.38 8.91
C ILE A 96 14.55 -11.11 9.38
N LYS A 97 14.62 -12.44 9.21
CA LYS A 97 15.84 -13.21 9.53
C LYS A 97 17.03 -12.79 8.67
N TYR A 98 16.80 -12.52 7.39
CA TYR A 98 17.83 -12.01 6.48
C TYR A 98 18.34 -10.64 6.94
N LEU A 99 17.45 -9.71 7.27
CA LEU A 99 17.82 -8.38 7.77
C LEU A 99 18.60 -8.45 9.09
N ARG A 100 18.25 -9.37 9.98
CA ARG A 100 19.02 -9.63 11.21
C ARG A 100 20.47 -10.03 10.91
N ARG A 101 20.70 -10.82 9.86
CA ARG A 101 22.06 -11.15 9.39
C ARG A 101 22.78 -9.97 8.75
N GLN A 102 22.05 -8.99 8.23
CA GLN A 102 22.60 -7.73 7.70
C GLN A 102 22.86 -6.67 8.80
N GLY A 103 22.63 -7.00 10.08
CA GLY A 103 22.84 -6.09 11.20
C GLY A 103 21.62 -5.24 11.59
N PHE A 104 20.44 -5.53 11.03
CA PHE A 104 19.21 -4.85 11.42
C PHE A 104 18.56 -5.53 12.63
N ASP A 105 18.27 -4.76 13.70
CA ASP A 105 17.51 -5.25 14.85
C ASP A 105 16.06 -4.79 14.76
N LEU A 106 15.14 -5.76 14.71
CA LEU A 106 13.70 -5.47 14.66
C LEU A 106 13.19 -4.90 15.98
N ASN A 107 13.86 -5.19 17.09
CA ASN A 107 13.38 -4.86 18.43
C ASN A 107 13.46 -3.37 18.68
N GLY A 108 12.29 -2.78 19.00
CA GLY A 108 12.15 -1.33 19.14
C GLY A 108 12.11 -0.58 17.81
N HIS A 109 12.28 -1.26 16.68
CA HIS A 109 12.24 -0.68 15.33
C HIS A 109 11.08 -1.23 14.48
N GLU A 110 10.09 -1.90 15.08
CA GLU A 110 8.95 -2.50 14.37
C GLU A 110 8.10 -1.42 13.67
N ALA A 111 7.94 -0.27 14.34
CA ALA A 111 7.22 0.85 13.77
C ALA A 111 7.96 1.45 12.57
N LEU A 112 9.29 1.55 12.65
CA LEU A 112 10.14 2.01 11.56
C LEU A 112 10.08 1.03 10.38
N PHE A 113 10.28 -0.26 10.64
CA PHE A 113 10.19 -1.32 9.65
C PHE A 113 8.85 -1.27 8.90
N ALA A 114 7.73 -1.24 9.62
CA ALA A 114 6.41 -1.20 9.03
C ALA A 114 6.19 0.07 8.19
N HIS A 115 6.69 1.21 8.67
CA HIS A 115 6.60 2.47 7.95
C HIS A 115 7.37 2.43 6.62
N VAL A 116 8.62 1.97 6.66
CA VAL A 116 9.48 1.86 5.46
C VAL A 116 8.88 0.87 4.47
N LEU A 117 8.41 -0.30 4.93
CA LEU A 117 7.75 -1.31 4.08
C LEU A 117 6.51 -0.74 3.38
N LEU A 118 5.60 -0.11 4.14
CA LEU A 118 4.34 0.38 3.57
C LEU A 118 4.56 1.57 2.63
N ASN A 119 5.51 2.45 2.94
CA ASN A 119 5.85 3.58 2.08
C ASN A 119 6.45 3.10 0.75
N HIS A 120 7.46 2.23 0.80
CA HIS A 120 8.06 1.70 -0.42
C HIS A 120 7.05 0.90 -1.23
N LEU A 121 6.17 0.12 -0.58
CA LEU A 121 5.12 -0.61 -1.29
C LEU A 121 4.15 0.32 -2.01
N ALA A 122 3.76 1.42 -1.36
CA ALA A 122 2.91 2.44 -1.95
C ALA A 122 3.58 3.10 -3.17
N ILE A 123 4.87 3.42 -3.07
CA ILE A 123 5.67 4.01 -4.16
C ILE A 123 5.82 3.00 -5.31
N SER A 124 6.22 1.76 -5.04
CA SER A 124 6.38 0.71 -6.04
C SER A 124 5.05 0.42 -6.76
N ASN A 125 3.93 0.38 -6.02
CA ASN A 125 2.62 0.23 -6.64
C ASN A 125 2.27 1.42 -7.54
N LEU A 126 2.50 2.65 -7.09
CA LEU A 126 2.27 3.86 -7.88
C LEU A 126 3.10 3.84 -9.18
N GLN A 127 4.40 3.60 -9.08
CA GLN A 127 5.31 3.54 -10.22
C GLN A 127 4.90 2.46 -11.22
N ARG A 128 4.56 1.26 -10.73
CA ARG A 128 4.10 0.15 -11.57
C ARG A 128 2.82 0.49 -12.31
N MET A 129 1.86 1.11 -11.63
CA MET A 129 0.57 1.49 -12.24
C MET A 129 0.70 2.66 -13.21
N GLN A 130 1.54 3.66 -12.89
CA GLN A 130 1.87 4.75 -13.82
C GLN A 130 2.58 4.23 -15.07
N LYS A 131 3.50 3.28 -14.93
CA LYS A 131 4.16 2.65 -16.08
C LYS A 131 3.17 1.89 -16.97
N ARG A 132 2.14 1.27 -16.38
CA ARG A 132 1.13 0.48 -17.11
C ARG A 132 0.04 1.32 -17.76
N TYR A 133 -0.47 2.34 -17.06
CA TYR A 133 -1.66 3.09 -17.46
C TYR A 133 -1.39 4.56 -17.79
N GLY A 134 -0.16 5.05 -17.62
CA GLY A 134 0.17 6.46 -17.79
C GLY A 134 -0.46 7.36 -16.71
N GLY A 135 -0.50 8.66 -16.97
CA GLY A 135 -1.09 9.64 -16.08
C GLY A 135 -2.62 9.63 -16.15
N LEU A 136 -3.29 9.20 -15.08
CA LEU A 136 -4.77 9.19 -15.01
C LEU A 136 -5.41 10.57 -14.82
N ALA A 137 -4.65 11.54 -14.31
CA ALA A 137 -5.19 12.86 -13.97
C ALA A 137 -4.24 13.99 -14.42
N LEU A 138 -4.82 14.94 -15.13
CA LEU A 138 -4.27 16.19 -15.63
C LEU A 138 -4.65 17.35 -14.70
N ARG A 139 -4.09 18.52 -14.97
CA ARG A 139 -4.36 19.73 -14.19
C ARG A 139 -5.73 20.28 -14.59
N GLY A 140 -6.61 20.50 -13.60
CA GLY A 140 -7.97 21.01 -13.82
C GLY A 140 -9.03 19.92 -13.98
N ASP A 141 -8.63 18.64 -13.99
CA ASP A 141 -9.58 17.53 -14.03
C ASP A 141 -10.52 17.55 -12.81
N SER A 142 -11.78 17.24 -13.09
CA SER A 142 -12.77 16.90 -12.07
C SER A 142 -12.66 15.41 -11.70
N LEU A 143 -13.42 15.01 -10.67
CA LEU A 143 -13.47 13.60 -10.26
C LEU A 143 -14.05 12.69 -11.36
N THR A 144 -15.04 13.19 -12.10
CA THR A 144 -15.72 12.43 -13.18
C THR A 144 -14.77 12.19 -14.33
N ASP A 145 -13.99 13.19 -14.75
CA ASP A 145 -13.03 13.04 -15.87
C ASP A 145 -11.95 11.99 -15.59
N VAL A 146 -11.55 11.83 -14.34
CA VAL A 146 -10.59 10.81 -13.92
C VAL A 146 -11.25 9.44 -13.84
N PHE A 147 -12.51 9.36 -13.39
CA PHE A 147 -13.26 8.10 -13.36
C PHE A 147 -13.50 7.56 -14.76
N ASP A 148 -13.88 8.40 -15.73
CA ASP A 148 -14.03 7.99 -17.11
C ASP A 148 -12.73 7.40 -17.65
N ARG A 149 -11.63 8.16 -17.58
CA ARG A 149 -10.32 7.66 -18.05
C ARG A 149 -9.93 6.36 -17.37
N TYR A 150 -10.10 6.28 -16.05
CA TYR A 150 -9.76 5.09 -15.29
C TYR A 150 -10.55 3.86 -15.76
N LEU A 151 -11.87 4.00 -15.94
CA LEU A 151 -12.75 2.89 -16.33
C LEU A 151 -12.50 2.46 -17.78
N HIS A 152 -12.12 3.37 -18.68
CA HIS A 152 -11.76 3.00 -20.05
C HIS A 152 -10.40 2.28 -20.14
N LEU A 153 -9.43 2.68 -19.30
CA LEU A 153 -8.05 2.16 -19.34
C LEU A 153 -7.86 0.85 -18.57
N VAL A 154 -8.54 0.68 -17.43
CA VAL A 154 -8.33 -0.47 -16.55
C VAL A 154 -9.26 -1.63 -16.94
N ASP A 155 -8.83 -2.86 -16.73
CA ASP A 155 -9.70 -4.03 -16.93
C ASP A 155 -10.77 -4.09 -15.83
N GLU A 156 -11.99 -4.49 -16.18
CA GLU A 156 -13.14 -4.49 -15.26
C GLU A 156 -12.91 -5.28 -13.97
N LYS A 157 -12.25 -6.44 -14.09
CA LYS A 157 -11.86 -7.28 -12.94
C LYS A 157 -10.96 -6.55 -11.93
N ASP A 158 -10.22 -5.53 -12.39
CA ASP A 158 -9.19 -4.85 -11.62
C ASP A 158 -9.67 -3.50 -11.04
N TYR A 159 -10.83 -2.97 -11.45
CA TYR A 159 -11.33 -1.64 -11.02
C TYR A 159 -11.37 -1.45 -9.50
N THR A 160 -11.67 -2.53 -8.78
CA THR A 160 -11.81 -2.48 -7.32
C THR A 160 -10.76 -3.31 -6.59
N SER A 161 -9.71 -3.72 -7.31
CA SER A 161 -8.54 -4.35 -6.70
C SER A 161 -7.83 -3.35 -5.78
N VAL A 162 -7.17 -3.86 -4.74
CA VAL A 162 -6.52 -3.01 -3.73
C VAL A 162 -5.45 -2.10 -4.35
N GLY A 163 -4.59 -2.67 -5.20
CA GLY A 163 -3.49 -1.93 -5.83
C GLY A 163 -3.99 -0.82 -6.75
N HIS A 164 -5.04 -1.10 -7.53
CA HIS A 164 -5.63 -0.13 -8.44
C HIS A 164 -6.43 0.95 -7.71
N LEU A 165 -7.18 0.61 -6.66
CA LEU A 165 -7.87 1.60 -5.84
C LEU A 165 -6.90 2.52 -5.10
N GLU A 166 -5.79 1.98 -4.58
CA GLU A 166 -4.76 2.81 -3.95
C GLU A 166 -4.08 3.73 -4.97
N TYR A 167 -3.80 3.23 -6.18
CA TYR A 167 -3.27 4.05 -7.27
C TYR A 167 -4.20 5.21 -7.64
N LEU A 168 -5.49 4.91 -7.85
CA LEU A 168 -6.51 5.91 -8.16
C LEU A 168 -6.60 6.96 -7.04
N ARG A 169 -6.65 6.50 -5.78
CA ARG A 169 -6.72 7.37 -4.61
C ARG A 169 -5.50 8.30 -4.51
N GLN A 170 -4.30 7.76 -4.65
CA GLN A 170 -3.07 8.56 -4.59
C GLN A 170 -3.02 9.59 -5.71
N THR A 171 -3.44 9.20 -6.91
CA THR A 171 -3.48 10.11 -8.06
C THR A 171 -4.44 11.28 -7.80
N LEU A 172 -5.68 11.00 -7.40
CA LEU A 172 -6.69 12.02 -7.09
C LEU A 172 -6.24 12.95 -5.94
N VAL A 173 -5.63 12.39 -4.90
CA VAL A 173 -5.10 13.18 -3.77
C VAL A 173 -3.94 14.08 -4.21
N SER A 174 -3.00 13.55 -5.00
CA SER A 174 -1.83 14.31 -5.49
C SER A 174 -2.24 15.50 -6.35
N LYS A 175 -3.32 15.36 -7.13
CA LYS A 175 -3.90 16.42 -7.96
C LYS A 175 -4.91 17.31 -7.23
N ARG A 176 -5.10 17.09 -5.92
CA ARG A 176 -6.03 17.83 -5.05
C ARG A 176 -7.50 17.77 -5.51
N ILE A 177 -7.87 16.72 -6.24
CA ILE A 177 -9.25 16.48 -6.69
C ILE A 177 -10.10 15.96 -5.53
N VAL A 178 -9.49 15.20 -4.62
CA VAL A 178 -10.13 14.70 -3.39
C VAL A 178 -9.28 15.02 -2.17
N PRO A 179 -9.89 15.15 -0.97
CA PRO A 179 -9.13 15.35 0.26
C PRO A 179 -8.29 14.11 0.61
N VAL A 180 -7.14 14.34 1.25
CA VAL A 180 -6.22 13.29 1.74
C VAL A 180 -6.93 12.29 2.69
N THR A 181 -8.04 12.71 3.32
CA THR A 181 -8.86 11.90 4.21
C THR A 181 -9.78 10.90 3.50
N MET A 182 -9.87 10.97 2.17
CA MET A 182 -10.66 10.03 1.38
C MET A 182 -10.16 8.60 1.61
N SER A 183 -11.05 7.72 2.08
CA SER A 183 -10.73 6.30 2.28
C SER A 183 -10.92 5.51 0.97
N GLN A 184 -10.18 4.41 0.81
CA GLN A 184 -10.35 3.50 -0.32
C GLN A 184 -11.80 2.97 -0.43
N ASN A 185 -12.45 2.69 0.70
CA ASN A 185 -13.84 2.23 0.71
C ASN A 185 -14.83 3.30 0.21
N LYS A 186 -14.62 4.56 0.59
CA LYS A 186 -15.45 5.67 0.09
C LYS A 186 -15.23 5.86 -1.41
N LEU A 187 -13.97 5.84 -1.86
CA LEU A 187 -13.63 5.94 -3.27
C LEU A 187 -14.25 4.79 -4.09
N LYS A 188 -14.14 3.55 -3.62
CA LYS A 188 -14.76 2.37 -4.24
C LYS A 188 -16.26 2.52 -4.41
N ARG A 189 -16.96 3.04 -3.40
CA ARG A 189 -18.41 3.30 -3.47
C ARG A 189 -18.74 4.36 -4.51
N GLN A 190 -17.99 5.45 -4.55
CA GLN A 190 -18.18 6.52 -5.54
C GLN A 190 -17.92 6.01 -6.97
N LEU A 191 -16.86 5.23 -7.18
CA LEU A 191 -16.54 4.65 -8.49
C LEU A 191 -17.65 3.69 -8.97
N LYS A 192 -18.15 2.82 -8.10
CA LYS A 192 -19.27 1.91 -8.43
C LYS A 192 -20.57 2.66 -8.73
N GLN A 193 -20.86 3.71 -7.96
CA GLN A 193 -22.05 4.53 -8.20
C GLN A 193 -21.94 5.26 -9.54
N TYR A 194 -20.76 5.77 -9.85
CA TYR A 194 -20.47 6.41 -11.14
C TYR A 194 -20.69 5.43 -12.30
N GLU A 195 -20.06 4.27 -12.23
CA GLU A 195 -20.20 3.19 -13.21
C GLU A 195 -21.65 2.76 -13.45
N LYS A 196 -22.48 2.75 -12.41
CA LYS A 196 -23.90 2.40 -12.52
C LYS A 196 -24.72 3.48 -13.22
N ASN A 197 -24.35 4.75 -13.05
CA ASN A 197 -25.15 5.89 -13.51
C ASN A 197 -24.80 6.37 -14.93
N HIS A 198 -23.74 5.86 -15.55
CA HIS A 198 -23.30 6.30 -16.88
C HIS A 198 -23.56 5.20 -17.91
N GLU A 199 -24.66 5.35 -18.66
CA GLU A 199 -25.12 4.38 -19.66
C GLU A 199 -24.11 4.19 -20.80
N ASP A 200 -23.46 5.27 -21.25
CA ASP A 200 -22.42 5.20 -22.30
C ASP A 200 -21.28 4.24 -21.93
N LEU A 201 -20.93 4.18 -20.64
CA LEU A 201 -19.90 3.30 -20.13
C LEU A 201 -20.35 1.83 -20.09
N GLN A 202 -21.64 1.58 -19.91
CA GLN A 202 -22.24 0.24 -20.01
C GLN A 202 -22.20 -0.25 -21.46
N ILE A 203 -22.54 0.63 -22.41
CA ILE A 203 -22.48 0.35 -23.84
C ILE A 203 -21.04 0.04 -24.26
N TYR A 204 -20.07 0.89 -23.91
CA TYR A 204 -18.65 0.67 -24.18
C TYR A 204 -18.14 -0.68 -23.66
N LYS A 205 -18.53 -1.06 -22.43
CA LYS A 205 -18.16 -2.37 -21.87
C LYS A 205 -18.79 -3.53 -22.61
N PHE A 206 -20.03 -3.37 -23.05
CA PHE A 206 -20.71 -4.38 -23.84
C PHE A 206 -20.00 -4.59 -25.19
N GLU A 207 -19.67 -3.51 -25.89
CA GLU A 207 -18.90 -3.56 -27.14
C GLU A 207 -17.53 -4.23 -26.96
N LYS A 208 -16.80 -3.87 -25.90
CA LYS A 208 -15.50 -4.48 -25.58
C LYS A 208 -15.61 -5.98 -25.29
N ARG A 209 -16.72 -6.44 -24.70
CA ARG A 209 -16.98 -7.87 -24.47
C ARG A 209 -17.33 -8.60 -25.77
N LEU A 210 -18.11 -7.98 -26.65
CA LEU A 210 -18.43 -8.55 -27.97
C LEU A 210 -17.16 -8.79 -28.78
N GLN A 211 -16.26 -7.80 -28.84
CA GLN A 211 -14.99 -7.90 -29.57
C GLN A 211 -14.03 -8.95 -29.01
N LYS A 212 -14.07 -9.20 -27.69
CA LYS A 212 -13.25 -10.25 -27.06
C LYS A 212 -13.77 -11.67 -27.31
N ASN A 213 -15.04 -11.83 -27.63
CA ASN A 213 -15.66 -13.13 -27.92
C ASN A 213 -15.66 -13.49 -29.41
N THR A 214 -15.19 -12.58 -30.27
CA THR A 214 -15.08 -12.79 -31.73
C THR A 214 -13.67 -13.14 -32.20
N ASN A 215 -12.68 -13.14 -31.29
CA ASN A 215 -11.31 -13.60 -31.50
C ASN A 215 -11.04 -14.81 -30.61
#